data_AF-A0A9W9ACB2-F1
#
_entry.id   AF-A0A9W9ACB2-F1
#
_cell.length_a   1.000
_cell.length_b   1.000
_cell.length_c   1.000
_cell.angle_alpha   90.00
_cell.angle_beta   90.00
_cell.angle_gamma   90.00
#
_symmetry.space_group_name_H-M   'P 1'
#
loop_
_entity.id
_entity.type
_entity.pdbx_description
1 polymer ?
#
loop_
_entity_poly.entity_id
_entity_poly.type
_entity_poly.pdbx_seq_one_letter_code
_entity_poly.pdbx_strand_id
1 'polypeptide(L)'
;MSLETGRYLIHNGNNIVSRNLAEDRSLNPKRIVLLEPTDKIELTWIIEKSGDGYILSNRGAPTAPIENNVFALLIHQEQATKWTIEAVPRHGKNAYIIKGSDGKGWVAPDKVGEQIIYRTLIVGPSEPPTFPLNQVFQIIKLE
;
A
#
# COMPACT_ATOMS: atom_id res chain seq x y z
N MET A 1 -13.23 10.28 0.59
CA MET A 1 -12.46 11.24 1.42
C MET A 1 -11.00 11.14 1.04
N SER A 2 -10.33 12.26 0.82
CA SER A 2 -8.88 12.31 0.59
C SER A 2 -8.11 12.13 1.90
N LEU A 3 -6.91 11.54 1.84
CA LEU A 3 -6.02 11.47 2.98
C LEU A 3 -5.21 12.77 3.11
N GLU A 4 -4.82 13.10 4.33
CA GLU A 4 -3.88 14.18 4.62
C GLU A 4 -2.44 13.65 4.55
N THR A 5 -1.47 14.55 4.45
CA THR A 5 -0.08 14.15 4.68
C THR A 5 0.12 13.76 6.14
N GLY A 6 0.78 12.64 6.41
CA GLY A 6 1.02 12.21 7.78
C GLY A 6 1.55 10.79 7.92
N ARG A 7 1.52 10.30 9.16
CA ARG A 7 1.92 8.95 9.52
C ARG A 7 0.71 8.04 9.57
N TYR A 8 0.85 6.83 9.06
CA TYR A 8 -0.25 5.89 8.89
C TYR A 8 0.16 4.46 9.20
N LEU A 9 -0.84 3.63 9.53
CA LEU A 9 -0.78 2.17 9.40
C LEU A 9 -1.59 1.76 8.17
N ILE A 10 -1.10 0.74 7.45
CA ILE A 10 -1.80 0.13 6.33
C ILE A 10 -2.01 -1.34 6.65
N HIS A 11 -3.26 -1.77 6.64
CA HIS A 11 -3.66 -3.15 6.90
C HIS A 11 -4.40 -3.75 5.71
N ASN A 12 -4.37 -5.08 5.60
CA ASN A 12 -5.33 -5.84 4.83
C ASN A 12 -5.96 -6.87 5.77
N GLY A 13 -7.22 -6.65 6.16
CA GLY A 13 -7.84 -7.43 7.22
C GLY A 13 -7.08 -7.26 8.54
N ASN A 14 -6.70 -8.37 9.18
CA ASN A 14 -5.93 -8.34 10.43
C ASN A 14 -4.43 -8.18 10.22
N ASN A 15 -3.95 -8.32 8.99
CA ASN A 15 -2.53 -8.32 8.66
C ASN A 15 -2.02 -6.91 8.35
N ILE A 16 -0.73 -6.71 8.57
CA ILE A 16 -0.06 -5.42 8.34
C ILE A 16 0.64 -5.44 6.98
N VAL A 17 0.53 -4.36 6.23
CA VAL A 17 1.29 -4.17 4.98
C VAL A 17 2.52 -3.34 5.30
N SER A 18 3.73 -3.87 5.09
CA SER A 18 4.97 -3.14 5.40
C SER A 18 6.19 -3.78 4.75
N ARG A 19 7.39 -3.25 5.03
CA ARG A 19 8.65 -3.95 4.73
C ARG A 19 8.93 -5.06 5.75
N ASN A 20 9.77 -6.02 5.38
CA ASN A 20 10.23 -7.05 6.31
C ASN A 20 10.97 -6.44 7.50
N LEU A 21 10.82 -7.05 8.69
CA LEU A 21 11.52 -6.62 9.90
C LEU A 21 13.04 -6.81 9.77
N ALA A 22 13.45 -7.92 9.16
CA ALA A 22 14.84 -8.22 8.84
C ALA A 22 15.01 -8.29 7.32
N GLU A 23 15.96 -7.53 6.79
CA GLU A 23 16.26 -7.43 5.37
C GLU A 23 17.77 -7.59 5.14
N ASP A 24 18.16 -7.97 3.93
CA ASP A 24 19.56 -7.89 3.52
C ASP A 24 20.05 -6.43 3.54
N ARG A 25 21.38 -6.27 3.60
CA ARG A 25 22.04 -4.95 3.60
C ARG A 25 22.28 -4.37 2.21
N SER A 26 21.73 -4.97 1.16
CA SER A 26 21.90 -4.45 -0.20
C SER A 26 21.05 -3.19 -0.40
N LEU A 27 21.37 -2.41 -1.43
CA LEU A 27 20.54 -1.29 -1.87
C LEU A 27 19.44 -1.69 -2.86
N ASN A 28 19.25 -2.99 -3.09
CA ASN A 28 18.18 -3.48 -3.95
C ASN A 28 16.81 -3.03 -3.40
N PRO A 29 15.83 -2.76 -4.29
CA PRO A 29 14.47 -2.47 -3.88
C PRO A 29 13.95 -3.49 -2.88
N LYS A 30 13.32 -2.99 -1.81
CA LYS A 30 12.84 -3.81 -0.70
C LYS A 30 11.38 -4.18 -0.90
N ARG A 31 11.04 -5.43 -0.60
CA ARG A 31 9.68 -5.94 -0.81
C ARG A 31 8.71 -5.27 0.16
N ILE A 32 7.55 -4.86 -0.34
CA ILE A 32 6.39 -4.58 0.50
C ILE A 32 5.61 -5.89 0.65
N VAL A 33 5.47 -6.38 1.87
CA VAL A 33 4.92 -7.70 2.19
C VAL A 33 3.72 -7.60 3.12
N LEU A 34 2.95 -8.69 3.18
CA LEU A 34 1.92 -8.90 4.18
C LEU A 34 2.55 -9.52 5.43
N LEU A 35 2.31 -8.97 6.61
CA LEU A 35 2.90 -9.38 7.88
C LEU A 35 1.80 -9.74 8.90
N GLU A 36 2.15 -10.59 9.86
CA GLU A 36 1.32 -10.83 11.04
C GLU A 36 1.09 -9.51 11.81
N PRO A 37 -0.07 -9.33 12.46
CA PRO A 37 -0.31 -8.20 13.33
C PRO A 37 0.73 -8.10 14.46
N THR A 38 1.20 -6.89 14.73
CA THR A 38 2.17 -6.59 15.79
C THR A 38 2.08 -5.13 16.20
N ASP A 39 2.39 -4.83 17.47
CA ASP A 39 2.35 -3.47 18.03
C ASP A 39 3.62 -2.64 17.71
N LYS A 40 4.44 -3.08 16.76
CA LYS A 40 5.71 -2.41 16.42
C LYS A 40 5.48 -1.12 15.64
N ILE A 41 5.87 0.00 16.25
CA ILE A 41 5.84 1.35 15.65
C ILE A 41 6.73 1.47 14.40
N GLU A 42 7.73 0.62 14.22
CA GLU A 42 8.61 0.68 13.03
C GLU A 42 7.94 0.28 11.71
N LEU A 43 6.68 -0.16 11.73
CA LEU A 43 5.92 -0.58 10.54
C LEU A 43 5.07 0.55 9.94
N THR A 44 5.25 1.78 10.42
CA THR A 44 4.49 2.95 9.96
C THR A 44 4.87 3.40 8.55
N TRP A 45 3.85 3.91 7.86
CA TRP A 45 3.95 4.58 6.57
C TRP A 45 3.96 6.08 6.74
N ILE A 46 4.69 6.76 5.88
CA ILE A 46 4.49 8.19 5.61
C ILE A 46 3.73 8.27 4.30
N ILE A 47 2.54 8.87 4.33
CA ILE A 47 1.75 9.13 3.12
C ILE A 47 1.81 10.64 2.89
N GLU A 48 2.38 11.05 1.77
CA GLU A 48 2.54 12.46 1.42
C GLU A 48 1.66 12.80 0.22
N LYS A 49 0.79 13.80 0.39
CA LYS A 49 -0.03 14.32 -0.71
C LYS A 49 0.87 15.06 -1.71
N SER A 50 0.85 14.65 -2.97
CA SER A 50 1.67 15.20 -4.05
C SER A 50 0.80 15.52 -5.27
N GLY A 51 0.27 16.74 -5.31
CA GLY A 51 -0.70 17.17 -6.32
C GLY A 51 -2.02 16.41 -6.21
N ASP A 52 -2.33 15.64 -7.25
CA ASP A 52 -3.54 14.83 -7.42
C ASP A 52 -3.44 13.41 -6.83
N GLY A 53 -2.25 13.00 -6.38
CA GLY A 53 -2.00 11.67 -5.81
C GLY A 53 -1.12 11.71 -4.57
N TYR A 54 -0.51 10.59 -4.26
CA TYR A 54 0.24 10.37 -3.03
C TYR A 54 1.56 9.64 -3.28
N ILE A 55 2.58 9.99 -2.50
CA ILE A 55 3.78 9.19 -2.35
C ILE A 55 3.64 8.39 -1.05
N LEU A 56 3.79 7.07 -1.14
CA LEU A 56 3.70 6.16 -0.01
C LEU A 56 5.11 5.69 0.31
N SER A 57 5.59 6.02 1.50
CA SER A 57 6.94 5.70 1.95
C SER A 57 6.90 4.79 3.17
N ASN A 58 7.66 3.70 3.13
CA ASN A 58 7.81 2.79 4.26
C ASN A 58 9.28 2.74 4.69
N ARG A 59 9.53 3.06 5.97
CA ARG A 59 10.89 3.16 6.54
C ARG A 59 11.81 4.05 5.67
N GLY A 60 11.29 5.23 5.31
CA GLY A 60 12.03 6.27 4.58
C GLY A 60 12.21 6.03 3.07
N ALA A 61 11.63 4.97 2.50
CA ALA A 61 11.78 4.65 1.08
C ALA A 61 10.40 4.66 0.38
N PRO A 62 10.23 5.44 -0.71
CA PRO A 62 8.97 5.52 -1.43
C PRO A 62 8.73 4.28 -2.30
N THR A 63 7.46 4.00 -2.61
CA THR A 63 7.10 2.78 -3.33
C THR A 63 6.86 2.97 -4.82
N ALA A 64 7.22 1.95 -5.58
CA ALA A 64 6.94 1.82 -7.01
C ALA A 64 6.62 0.35 -7.37
N PRO A 65 5.87 0.10 -8.44
CA PRO A 65 5.75 -1.23 -9.01
C PRO A 65 7.05 -1.58 -9.74
N ILE A 66 7.52 -2.81 -9.55
CA ILE A 66 8.57 -3.42 -10.38
C ILE A 66 7.98 -4.75 -10.86
N GLU A 67 7.83 -4.87 -12.18
CA GLU A 67 7.08 -5.96 -12.83
C GLU A 67 5.65 -6.08 -12.26
N ASN A 68 5.35 -7.16 -11.55
CA ASN A 68 4.03 -7.47 -11.01
C ASN A 68 3.97 -7.34 -9.48
N ASN A 69 4.94 -6.66 -8.85
CA ASN A 69 4.98 -6.52 -7.40
C ASN A 69 5.30 -5.09 -6.96
N VAL A 70 4.95 -4.76 -5.72
CA VAL A 70 5.23 -3.45 -5.11
C VAL A 70 6.51 -3.50 -4.28
N PHE A 71 7.41 -2.54 -4.53
CA PHE A 71 8.68 -2.41 -3.82
C PHE A 71 8.86 -1.01 -3.25
N ALA A 72 9.62 -0.91 -2.16
CA ALA A 72 10.22 0.33 -1.67
C ALA A 72 11.59 0.55 -2.35
N LEU A 73 11.78 1.73 -2.93
CA LEU A 73 13.01 2.11 -3.62
C LEU A 73 14.01 2.72 -2.63
N LEU A 74 15.13 2.03 -2.37
CA LEU A 74 16.17 2.57 -1.49
C LEU A 74 17.06 3.60 -2.22
N ILE A 75 17.25 3.38 -3.52
CA ILE A 75 17.94 4.25 -4.46
C ILE A 75 17.00 4.59 -5.61
N HIS A 76 17.35 5.59 -6.42
CA HIS A 76 16.52 6.05 -7.54
C HIS A 76 15.09 6.43 -7.12
N GLN A 77 14.96 7.10 -5.97
CA GLN A 77 13.68 7.44 -5.37
C GLN A 77 12.85 8.41 -6.22
N GLU A 78 13.49 9.12 -7.16
CA GLU A 78 12.84 9.94 -8.19
C GLU A 78 11.92 9.12 -9.11
N GLN A 79 12.08 7.80 -9.18
CA GLN A 79 11.24 6.88 -9.95
C GLN A 79 10.01 6.40 -9.16
N ALA A 80 9.80 6.92 -7.94
CA ALA A 80 8.65 6.57 -7.13
C ALA A 80 7.33 6.80 -7.88
N THR A 81 6.40 5.87 -7.71
CA THR A 81 5.08 6.01 -8.31
C THR A 81 4.23 6.96 -7.51
N LYS A 82 3.56 7.87 -8.21
CA LYS A 82 2.45 8.62 -7.64
C LYS A 82 1.20 7.73 -7.62
N TRP A 83 0.74 7.39 -6.43
CA TRP A 83 -0.40 6.52 -6.21
C TRP A 83 -1.69 7.32 -6.08
N THR A 84 -2.79 6.78 -6.60
CA THR A 84 -4.14 7.24 -6.34
C THR A 84 -4.74 6.41 -5.21
N ILE A 85 -5.12 7.06 -4.11
CA ILE A 85 -5.82 6.42 -2.99
C ILE A 85 -7.30 6.79 -3.08
N GLU A 86 -8.15 5.81 -3.32
CA GLU A 86 -9.60 5.99 -3.47
C GLU A 86 -10.34 5.32 -2.32
N ALA A 87 -11.25 6.07 -1.68
CA ALA A 87 -12.06 5.57 -0.58
C ALA A 87 -13.17 4.65 -1.08
N VAL A 88 -13.31 3.48 -0.44
CA VAL A 88 -14.35 2.49 -0.74
C VAL A 88 -15.24 2.26 0.50
N PRO A 89 -16.08 3.24 0.89
CA PRO A 89 -16.78 3.26 2.18
C PRO A 89 -17.74 2.08 2.40
N ARG A 90 -18.16 1.38 1.34
CA ARG A 90 -18.95 0.15 1.43
C ARG A 90 -18.21 -0.99 2.16
N HIS A 91 -16.88 -0.93 2.20
CA HIS A 91 -16.03 -1.87 2.94
C HIS A 91 -15.68 -1.39 4.36
N GLY A 92 -16.38 -0.36 4.85
CA GLY A 92 -16.21 0.19 6.19
C GLY A 92 -15.40 1.48 6.23
N LYS A 93 -15.21 1.98 7.45
CA LYS A 93 -14.43 3.19 7.72
C LYS A 93 -12.96 2.95 7.37
N ASN A 94 -12.29 3.98 6.84
CA ASN A 94 -10.88 3.94 6.47
C ASN A 94 -10.52 2.86 5.43
N ALA A 95 -11.49 2.39 4.65
CA ALA A 95 -11.25 1.41 3.59
C ALA A 95 -10.90 2.11 2.26
N TYR A 96 -9.80 1.70 1.64
CA TYR A 96 -9.27 2.31 0.43
C TYR A 96 -8.74 1.26 -0.56
N ILE A 97 -8.69 1.64 -1.83
CA ILE A 97 -7.88 0.96 -2.86
C ILE A 97 -6.69 1.87 -3.21
N ILE A 98 -5.56 1.26 -3.54
CA ILE A 98 -4.32 1.97 -3.92
C ILE A 98 -4.01 1.63 -5.37
N LYS A 99 -4.09 2.62 -6.27
CA LYS A 99 -3.98 2.46 -7.72
C LYS A 99 -2.77 3.18 -8.29
N GLY A 100 -2.13 2.59 -9.29
CA GLY A 100 -1.27 3.31 -10.20
C GLY A 100 -2.07 4.00 -11.31
N SER A 101 -1.37 4.67 -12.22
CA SER A 101 -1.98 5.41 -13.34
C SER A 101 -2.46 4.52 -14.49
N ASP A 102 -2.02 3.26 -14.54
CA ASP A 102 -2.30 2.29 -15.62
C ASP A 102 -3.52 1.39 -15.34
N GLY A 103 -4.33 1.71 -14.33
CA GLY A 103 -5.49 0.92 -13.93
C GLY A 103 -5.15 -0.33 -13.09
N LYS A 104 -3.86 -0.58 -12.83
CA LYS A 104 -3.43 -1.58 -11.85
C LYS A 104 -3.38 -0.98 -10.45
N GLY A 105 -3.33 -1.85 -9.44
CA GLY A 105 -3.24 -1.44 -8.06
C GLY A 105 -2.66 -2.52 -7.17
N TRP A 106 -2.61 -2.19 -5.89
CA TRP A 106 -2.10 -3.09 -4.86
C TRP A 106 -3.11 -4.21 -4.62
N VAL A 107 -2.60 -5.43 -4.54
CA VAL A 107 -3.38 -6.61 -4.18
C VAL A 107 -2.60 -7.39 -3.13
N ALA A 108 -3.21 -7.58 -1.97
CA ALA A 108 -2.68 -8.41 -0.90
C ALA A 108 -2.60 -9.87 -1.37
N PRO A 109 -1.48 -10.56 -1.09
CA PRO A 109 -1.34 -11.98 -1.35
C PRO A 109 -2.15 -12.81 -0.34
N ASP A 110 -2.25 -14.12 -0.57
CA ASP A 110 -3.04 -15.01 0.27
C ASP A 110 -2.33 -15.38 1.58
N LYS A 111 -0.99 -15.31 1.62
CA LYS A 111 -0.19 -15.72 2.78
C LYS A 111 0.68 -14.59 3.32
N VAL A 112 0.84 -14.60 4.65
CA VAL A 112 1.82 -13.76 5.33
C VAL A 112 3.24 -14.11 4.87
N GLY A 113 4.08 -13.08 4.75
CA GLY A 113 5.43 -13.13 4.21
C GLY A 113 5.49 -12.96 2.69
N GLU A 114 4.37 -13.10 1.98
CA GLU A 114 4.30 -12.86 0.54
C GLU A 114 4.24 -11.36 0.22
N GLN A 115 4.66 -11.01 -0.99
CA GLN A 115 4.76 -9.64 -1.45
C GLN A 115 3.42 -9.10 -1.95
N ILE A 116 3.17 -7.82 -1.74
CA ILE A 116 2.03 -7.11 -2.36
C ILE A 116 2.20 -7.12 -3.87
N ILE A 117 1.16 -7.59 -4.54
CA ILE A 117 1.10 -7.76 -5.99
C ILE A 117 0.62 -6.45 -6.62
N TYR A 118 1.16 -6.13 -7.80
CA TYR A 118 0.72 -5.03 -8.64
C TYR A 118 0.04 -5.56 -9.90
N ARG A 119 -1.29 -5.49 -9.95
CA ARG A 119 -2.08 -6.02 -11.07
C ARG A 119 -3.38 -5.27 -11.29
N THR A 120 -4.04 -5.54 -12.42
CA THR A 120 -5.35 -4.97 -12.74
C THR A 120 -6.34 -5.28 -11.62
N LEU A 121 -7.01 -4.25 -11.12
CA LEU A 121 -8.02 -4.41 -10.07
C LEU A 121 -9.27 -5.06 -10.65
N ILE A 122 -9.83 -6.01 -9.89
CA ILE A 122 -11.09 -6.66 -10.24
C ILE A 122 -12.21 -5.85 -9.60
N VAL A 123 -13.15 -5.40 -10.42
CA VAL A 123 -14.27 -4.56 -10.00
C VAL A 123 -15.56 -5.34 -10.22
N GLY A 124 -16.36 -5.47 -9.16
CA GLY A 124 -17.67 -6.12 -9.24
C GLY A 124 -18.73 -5.21 -9.86
N PRO A 125 -19.75 -5.78 -10.55
CA PRO A 125 -20.67 -5.03 -11.41
C PRO A 125 -21.80 -4.28 -10.68
N SER A 126 -21.65 -3.98 -9.38
CA SER A 126 -22.69 -3.27 -8.61
C SER A 126 -22.49 -1.75 -8.61
N GLU A 127 -23.55 -1.00 -8.27
CA GLU A 127 -23.47 0.44 -8.02
C GLU A 127 -23.78 0.73 -6.53
N PRO A 128 -22.84 1.26 -5.72
CA PRO A 128 -21.44 1.53 -6.07
C PRO A 128 -20.62 0.24 -6.26
N PRO A 129 -19.48 0.30 -6.97
CA PRO A 129 -18.63 -0.86 -7.24
C PRO A 129 -18.21 -1.64 -5.99
N THR A 130 -18.09 -2.96 -6.13
CA THR A 130 -17.46 -3.82 -5.12
C THR A 130 -16.05 -4.20 -5.52
N PHE A 131 -15.23 -4.46 -4.52
CA PHE A 131 -13.85 -4.90 -4.68
C PHE A 131 -13.64 -6.14 -3.81
N PRO A 132 -12.91 -7.15 -4.28
CA PRO A 132 -12.44 -8.24 -3.44
C PRO A 132 -11.64 -7.71 -2.23
N LEU A 133 -11.75 -8.38 -1.08
CA LEU A 133 -11.12 -7.92 0.17
C LEU A 133 -9.60 -7.80 0.09
N ASN A 134 -8.94 -8.62 -0.74
CA ASN A 134 -7.50 -8.51 -0.97
C ASN A 134 -7.08 -7.26 -1.78
N GLN A 135 -8.02 -6.47 -2.30
CA GLN A 135 -7.75 -5.20 -2.97
C GLN A 135 -8.04 -3.99 -2.08
N VAL A 136 -8.64 -4.23 -0.91
CA VAL A 136 -9.08 -3.20 0.02
C VAL A 136 -8.14 -3.14 1.21
N PHE A 137 -7.60 -1.96 1.47
CA PHE A 137 -6.67 -1.70 2.56
C PHE A 137 -7.29 -0.74 3.58
N GLN A 138 -7.10 -1.05 4.86
CA GLN A 138 -7.47 -0.13 5.94
C GLN A 138 -6.29 0.82 6.19
N ILE A 139 -6.48 2.11 5.94
CA ILE A 139 -5.43 3.13 6.11
C ILE A 139 -5.80 4.02 7.30
N ILE A 140 -5.07 3.87 8.39
CA ILE A 140 -5.39 4.47 9.69
C ILE A 140 -4.34 5.54 10.01
N LYS A 141 -4.77 6.79 10.17
CA LYS A 141 -3.88 7.89 10.56
C LYS A 141 -3.40 7.69 11.99
N LEU A 142 -2.10 7.87 12.21
CA LEU A 142 -1.49 7.99 13.53
C LEU A 142 -1.42 9.47 13.89
N GLU A 143 -1.62 9.78 15.17
CA GLU A 143 -1.58 11.14 15.73
C GLU A 143 -0.36 11.95 15.27
#